data_AF-A0A932WZ37-F1
#
_entry.id   AF-A0A932WZ37-F1
#
_cell.length_a   1.000
_cell.length_b   1.000
_cell.length_c   1.000
_cell.angle_alpha   90.00
_cell.angle_beta   90.00
_cell.angle_gamma   90.00
#
_symmetry.space_group_name_H-M   'P 1'
#
loop_
_entity.id
_entity.type
_entity.pdbx_description
1 polymer ?
#
loop_
_entity_poly.entity_id
_entity_poly.type
_entity_poly.pdbx_seq_one_letter_code
_entity_poly.pdbx_strand_id
1 'polypeptide(L)'
;MSYEDAVEEALCFGWVDGKKKSIDSERYAYRYTPRGPKSSWSELNIKRAKKLIVEGRQVGAGLLAFEGHEKRKAPSLPTRLPRKLQELFEANQVAWNNFEQCSPGYKRLCIGWVASAKQEEMRRE
;
A
#
# COMPACT_ATOMS: atom_id res chain seq x y z
N MET A 1 -5.83 -24.42 1.86
CA MET A 1 -6.20 -23.08 2.36
C MET A 1 -5.71 -22.06 1.34
N SER A 2 -6.60 -21.25 0.81
CA SER A 2 -6.22 -20.21 -0.15
C SER A 2 -5.60 -19.00 0.56
N TYR A 3 -4.90 -18.16 -0.19
CA TYR A 3 -4.43 -16.88 0.33
C TYR A 3 -5.58 -15.99 0.82
N GLU A 4 -6.71 -16.04 0.12
CA GLU A 4 -7.89 -15.23 0.47
C GLU A 4 -8.50 -15.67 1.80
N ASP A 5 -8.62 -16.98 2.03
CA ASP A 5 -9.11 -17.53 3.31
C ASP A 5 -8.22 -17.05 4.48
N ALA A 6 -6.89 -17.11 4.30
CA ALA A 6 -5.95 -16.70 5.32
C ALA A 6 -6.00 -15.18 5.60
N VAL A 7 -6.24 -14.36 4.58
CA VAL A 7 -6.42 -12.90 4.74
C VAL A 7 -7.74 -12.59 5.43
N GLU A 8 -8.84 -13.24 5.05
CA GLU A 8 -10.13 -13.06 5.71
C GLU A 8 -10.04 -13.44 7.19
N GLU A 9 -9.42 -14.58 7.51
CA GLU A 9 -9.24 -15.01 8.90
C GLU A 9 -8.37 -14.02 9.69
N ALA A 10 -7.27 -13.55 9.11
CA ALA A 10 -6.45 -12.52 9.74
C ALA A 10 -7.25 -11.23 10.03
N LEU A 11 -8.12 -10.81 9.11
CA LEU A 11 -8.97 -9.64 9.29
C LEU A 11 -9.97 -9.83 10.43
N CYS A 12 -10.49 -11.04 10.66
CA CYS A 12 -11.38 -11.33 11.79
C CYS A 12 -10.74 -10.99 13.14
N PHE A 13 -9.42 -11.16 13.26
CA PHE A 13 -8.65 -10.86 14.47
C PHE A 13 -7.98 -9.47 14.45
N GLY A 14 -8.21 -8.66 13.42
CA GLY A 14 -7.60 -7.32 13.29
C GLY A 14 -6.15 -7.34 12.80
N TRP A 15 -5.75 -8.39 12.08
CA TRP A 15 -4.41 -8.56 11.53
C TRP A 15 -4.41 -8.28 10.02
N VAL A 16 -3.21 -8.10 9.46
CA VAL A 16 -3.00 -7.92 8.01
C VAL A 16 -1.78 -8.68 7.55
N ASP A 17 -1.81 -9.16 6.31
CA ASP A 17 -0.66 -9.71 5.62
C ASP A 17 0.38 -8.61 5.33
N GLY A 18 1.64 -9.02 5.27
CA GLY A 18 2.77 -8.19 4.91
C GLY A 18 3.53 -8.78 3.73
N LYS A 19 4.87 -8.62 3.76
CA LYS A 19 5.73 -9.11 2.69
C LYS A 19 5.61 -10.64 2.53
N LYS A 20 5.39 -11.07 1.29
CA LYS A 20 5.58 -12.45 0.84
C LYS A 20 7.08 -12.72 0.73
N LYS A 21 7.55 -13.83 1.31
CA LYS A 21 8.93 -14.32 1.18
C LYS A 21 8.92 -15.68 0.51
N SER A 22 9.70 -15.84 -0.56
CA SER A 22 9.94 -17.14 -1.17
C SER A 22 10.82 -17.98 -0.24
N ILE A 23 10.45 -19.25 -0.03
CA ILE A 23 11.29 -20.21 0.68
C ILE A 23 12.04 -21.06 -0.35
N ASP A 24 11.32 -21.57 -1.36
CA ASP A 24 11.86 -22.29 -2.51
C ASP A 24 10.91 -22.15 -3.72
N SER A 25 11.04 -23.03 -4.72
CA SER A 25 10.26 -23.03 -5.96
C SER A 25 8.77 -23.31 -5.76
N GLU A 26 8.38 -23.94 -4.65
CA GLU A 26 7.01 -24.40 -4.41
C GLU A 26 6.38 -23.74 -3.18
N ARG A 27 7.20 -23.15 -2.31
CA ARG A 27 6.76 -22.66 -0.99
C ARG A 27 7.06 -21.19 -0.79
N TYR A 28 6.10 -20.52 -0.15
CA TYR A 28 6.20 -19.13 0.26
C TYR A 28 5.66 -18.95 1.68
N ALA A 29 6.16 -17.93 2.37
CA ALA A 29 5.65 -17.47 3.65
C ALA A 29 5.04 -16.07 3.53
N TYR A 30 3.90 -15.88 4.19
CA TYR A 30 3.36 -14.56 4.47
C TYR A 30 3.58 -14.24 5.94
N ARG A 31 4.07 -13.04 6.22
CA ARG A 31 4.08 -12.51 7.58
C ARG A 31 2.74 -11.83 7.85
N TYR A 32 2.06 -12.21 8.92
CA TYR A 32 0.88 -11.50 9.42
C TYR A 32 1.24 -10.69 10.66
N THR A 33 0.67 -9.50 10.77
CA THR A 33 0.92 -8.60 11.92
C THR A 33 -0.38 -7.94 12.37
N PRO A 34 -0.56 -7.69 13.68
CA PRO A 34 -1.66 -6.88 14.18
C PRO A 34 -1.68 -5.50 13.50
N ARG A 35 -2.87 -4.98 13.16
CA ARG A 35 -3.01 -3.64 12.62
C ARG A 35 -2.82 -2.61 13.72
N GLY A 36 -2.05 -1.56 13.42
CA GLY A 36 -1.93 -0.41 14.31
C GLY A 36 -3.11 0.56 14.14
N PRO A 37 -3.39 1.43 15.13
CA PRO A 37 -4.49 2.41 15.06
C PRO A 37 -4.40 3.41 13.90
N LYS A 38 -3.20 3.58 13.34
CA LYS A 38 -2.92 4.48 12.20
C LYS A 38 -2.72 3.72 10.88
N SER A 39 -2.86 2.40 10.88
CA SER A 39 -2.65 1.59 9.67
C SER A 39 -3.69 1.92 8.61
N SER A 40 -3.23 2.18 7.39
CA SER A 40 -4.11 2.41 6.25
C SER A 40 -4.86 1.13 5.87
N TRP A 41 -6.07 1.27 5.35
CA TRP A 41 -6.87 0.17 4.84
C TRP A 41 -7.03 0.31 3.33
N SER A 42 -6.82 -0.78 2.59
CA SER A 42 -7.12 -0.84 1.16
C SER A 42 -8.62 -0.98 0.95
N GLU A 43 -9.13 -0.52 -0.19
CA GLU A 43 -10.56 -0.67 -0.51
C GLU A 43 -11.01 -2.14 -0.50
N LEU A 44 -10.13 -3.05 -0.94
CA LEU A 44 -10.37 -4.48 -0.91
C LEU A 44 -10.50 -5.02 0.52
N ASN A 45 -9.61 -4.63 1.44
CA ASN A 45 -9.69 -5.08 2.84
C ASN A 45 -10.87 -4.43 3.58
N ILE A 46 -11.27 -3.21 3.22
CA ILE A 46 -12.52 -2.60 3.73
C ILE A 46 -13.72 -3.44 3.27
N LYS A 47 -13.78 -3.82 1.99
CA LYS A 47 -14.85 -4.66 1.44
C LYS A 47 -14.91 -6.03 2.15
N ARG A 48 -13.76 -6.67 2.35
CA ARG A 48 -13.66 -7.94 3.09
C ARG A 48 -14.11 -7.80 4.53
N ALA A 49 -13.61 -6.80 5.26
CA ALA A 49 -14.03 -6.56 6.64
C ALA A 49 -15.55 -6.35 6.74
N LYS A 50 -16.14 -5.53 5.86
CA LYS A 50 -17.61 -5.34 5.81
C LYS A 50 -18.37 -6.64 5.57
N LYS A 51 -17.92 -7.46 4.61
CA LYS A 51 -18.48 -8.80 4.37
C LYS A 51 -18.43 -9.66 5.64
N LEU A 52 -17.27 -9.74 6.28
CA LEU A 52 -17.06 -10.56 7.49
C LEU A 52 -17.88 -10.07 8.70
N ILE A 53 -18.15 -8.76 8.80
CA ILE A 53 -19.06 -8.20 9.82
C ILE A 53 -20.48 -8.69 9.57
N VAL A 54 -20.97 -8.60 8.33
CA VAL A 54 -22.32 -9.06 7.95
C VAL A 54 -22.47 -10.57 8.19
N GLU A 55 -21.41 -11.34 7.94
CA GLU A 55 -21.37 -12.79 8.20
C GLU A 55 -21.20 -13.15 9.69
N GLY A 56 -20.98 -12.17 10.58
CA GLY A 56 -20.77 -12.42 12.01
C GLY A 56 -19.45 -13.12 12.35
N ARG A 57 -18.46 -13.11 11.43
CA ARG A 57 -17.17 -13.80 11.59
C ARG A 57 -16.11 -12.97 12.31
N GLN A 58 -16.30 -11.66 12.37
CA GLN A 58 -15.39 -10.74 13.07
C GLN A 58 -15.40 -11.01 14.58
N VAL A 59 -14.22 -11.05 15.21
CA VAL A 59 -14.10 -11.06 16.66
C VAL A 59 -13.89 -9.65 17.20
N GLY A 60 -14.00 -9.44 18.51
CA GLY A 60 -13.89 -8.12 19.14
C GLY A 60 -12.62 -7.34 18.73
N ALA A 61 -11.48 -8.03 18.63
CA ALA A 61 -10.23 -7.41 18.19
C ALA A 61 -10.28 -6.89 16.74
N GLY A 62 -10.92 -7.62 15.83
CA GLY A 62 -11.05 -7.20 14.45
C GLY A 62 -12.08 -6.09 14.24
N LEU A 63 -13.18 -6.09 15.00
CA LEU A 63 -14.13 -4.98 15.05
C LEU A 63 -13.45 -3.69 15.52
N LEU A 64 -12.71 -3.76 16.63
CA LEU A 64 -11.95 -2.63 17.17
C LEU A 64 -10.90 -2.11 16.19
N ALA A 65 -10.20 -3.02 15.49
CA ALA A 65 -9.21 -2.63 14.48
C ALA A 65 -9.84 -1.96 13.24
N PHE A 66 -11.11 -2.23 12.94
CA PHE A 66 -11.82 -1.68 11.79
C PHE A 66 -12.57 -0.38 12.11
N GLU A 67 -12.90 -0.13 13.38
CA GLU A 67 -13.67 1.03 13.82
C GLU A 67 -13.08 2.36 13.31
N GLY A 68 -13.91 3.19 12.69
CA GLY A 68 -13.51 4.50 12.15
C GLY A 68 -12.62 4.46 10.90
N HIS A 69 -12.20 3.28 10.43
CA HIS A 69 -11.40 3.12 9.21
C HIS A 69 -12.23 2.98 7.94
N GLU A 70 -13.55 2.81 8.05
CA GLU A 70 -14.49 2.70 6.92
C GLU A 70 -14.41 3.85 5.93
N LYS A 71 -14.09 5.04 6.43
CA LYS A 71 -14.06 6.30 5.67
C LYS A 71 -12.64 6.70 5.25
N ARG A 72 -11.61 6.03 5.77
CA ARG A 72 -10.20 6.37 5.52
C ARG A 72 -9.69 5.57 4.33
N LYS A 73 -9.72 6.18 3.14
CA LYS A 73 -8.99 5.65 1.99
C LYS A 73 -7.49 5.87 2.18
N ALA A 74 -6.69 4.85 1.89
CA ALA A 74 -5.26 5.07 1.70
C ALA A 74 -5.07 6.13 0.60
N PRO A 75 -4.22 7.16 0.79
CA PRO A 75 -3.95 8.14 -0.26
C PRO A 75 -3.42 7.42 -1.50
N SER A 76 -3.96 7.76 -2.67
CA SER A 76 -3.35 7.33 -3.93
C SER A 76 -2.02 8.03 -4.11
N LEU A 77 -1.01 7.30 -4.56
CA LEU A 77 0.24 7.92 -4.98
C LEU A 77 0.00 8.74 -6.26
N PRO A 78 0.57 9.95 -6.38
CA PRO A 78 0.51 10.71 -7.62
C PRO A 78 1.09 9.90 -8.78
N THR A 79 0.46 10.01 -9.94
CA THR A 79 0.90 9.33 -11.17
C THR A 79 1.64 10.26 -12.13
N ARG A 80 1.73 11.54 -11.80
CA ARG A 80 2.45 12.58 -12.56
C ARG A 80 3.24 13.46 -11.61
N LEU A 81 4.40 13.93 -12.07
CA LEU A 81 5.17 14.93 -11.35
C LEU A 81 4.43 16.28 -11.37
N PRO A 82 4.43 17.04 -10.27
CA PRO A 82 4.10 18.45 -10.31
C PRO A 82 5.00 19.18 -11.31
N ARG A 83 4.43 20.13 -12.06
CA ARG A 83 5.12 20.87 -13.13
C ARG A 83 6.52 21.39 -12.72
N LYS A 84 6.63 22.01 -11.54
CA LYS A 84 7.91 22.52 -11.02
C LYS A 84 8.97 21.43 -10.84
N LEU A 85 8.58 20.24 -10.36
CA LEU A 85 9.51 19.12 -10.19
C LEU A 85 9.86 18.48 -11.53
N GLN A 86 8.92 18.46 -12.46
CA GLN A 86 9.19 18.01 -13.83
C GLN A 86 10.22 18.91 -14.52
N GLU A 87 10.05 20.24 -14.45
CA GLU A 87 11.00 21.21 -15.03
C GLU A 87 12.41 21.06 -14.43
N LEU A 88 12.52 20.87 -13.10
CA LEU A 88 13.81 20.62 -12.44
C LEU A 88 14.43 19.28 -12.86
N PHE A 89 13.60 18.26 -13.08
CA PHE A 89 14.08 16.94 -13.46
C PHE A 89 14.53 16.88 -14.92
N GLU A 90 13.80 17.53 -15.82
CA GLU A 90 14.14 17.69 -17.24
C GLU A 90 15.41 18.54 -17.43
N ALA A 91 15.68 19.50 -16.54
CA ALA A 91 16.92 20.27 -16.57
C ALA A 91 18.19 19.41 -16.42
N ASN A 92 18.08 18.21 -15.83
CA ASN A 92 19.14 17.21 -15.82
C ASN A 92 18.89 16.17 -16.92
N GLN A 93 19.39 16.45 -18.13
CA GLN A 93 19.15 15.61 -19.30
C GLN A 93 19.62 14.15 -19.13
N VAL A 94 20.71 13.92 -18.38
CA VAL A 94 21.22 12.57 -18.12
C VAL A 94 20.23 11.79 -17.25
N ALA A 95 19.75 12.41 -16.17
CA ALA A 95 18.76 11.79 -15.29
C ALA A 95 17.42 11.56 -15.99
N TRP A 96 16.96 12.53 -16.79
CA TRP A 96 15.75 12.43 -17.59
C TRP A 96 15.80 11.27 -18.59
N ASN A 97 16.86 11.18 -19.40
CA ASN A 97 17.02 10.12 -20.40
C ASN A 97 17.07 8.72 -19.76
N ASN A 98 17.73 8.58 -18.61
CA ASN A 98 17.78 7.31 -17.87
C ASN A 98 16.40 6.94 -17.32
N PHE A 99 15.68 7.91 -16.78
CA PHE A 99 14.33 7.72 -16.27
C PHE A 99 13.35 7.32 -17.38
N GLU A 100 13.43 7.93 -18.55
CA GLU A 100 12.59 7.60 -19.71
C GLU A 100 12.79 6.18 -20.23
N GLN A 101 13.96 5.58 -20.02
CA GLN A 101 14.22 4.19 -20.39
C GLN A 101 13.71 3.17 -19.36
N CYS A 102 13.32 3.62 -18.17
CA CYS A 102 12.80 2.73 -17.13
C CYS A 102 11.42 2.15 -17.49
N SER A 103 11.09 1.00 -16.90
CA SER A 103 9.78 0.37 -17.08
C SER A 103 8.63 1.26 -16.57
N PRO A 104 7.42 1.17 -17.14
CA PRO A 104 6.27 1.97 -16.70
C PRO A 104 5.93 1.80 -15.22
N GLY A 105 6.17 0.61 -14.65
CA GLY A 105 5.95 0.35 -13.23
C GLY A 105 6.97 1.07 -12.34
N TYR A 106 8.25 1.05 -12.73
CA TYR A 106 9.31 1.75 -12.01
C TYR A 106 9.11 3.27 -12.06
N LYS A 107 8.80 3.83 -13.23
CA LYS A 107 8.50 5.26 -13.38
C LYS A 107 7.37 5.69 -12.45
N ARG A 108 6.28 4.93 -12.41
CA ARG A 108 5.11 5.22 -11.55
C ARG A 108 5.47 5.22 -10.07
N LEU A 109 6.33 4.29 -9.64
CA LEU A 109 6.79 4.21 -8.26
C LEU A 109 7.61 5.44 -7.87
N CYS A 110 8.60 5.80 -8.70
CA CYS A 110 9.45 6.97 -8.48
C CYS A 110 8.64 8.28 -8.44
N ILE A 111 7.72 8.46 -9.39
CA ILE A 111 6.81 9.63 -9.39
C ILE A 111 6.00 9.66 -8.10
N GLY A 112 5.44 8.52 -7.69
CA GLY A 112 4.68 8.40 -6.46
C GLY A 112 5.47 8.85 -5.23
N TRP A 113 6.73 8.42 -5.11
CA TRP A 113 7.59 8.80 -3.98
C TRP A 113 7.95 10.27 -3.99
N VAL A 114 8.48 10.78 -5.11
CA VAL A 114 8.94 12.17 -5.22
C VAL A 114 7.77 13.15 -5.03
N ALA A 115 6.63 12.87 -5.65
CA ALA A 115 5.48 13.77 -5.59
C ALA A 115 4.70 13.68 -4.25
N SER A 116 4.85 12.61 -3.47
CA SER A 116 4.18 12.46 -2.16
C SER A 116 5.08 12.79 -0.96
N ALA A 117 6.35 13.12 -1.17
CA ALA A 117 7.29 13.49 -0.13
C ALA A 117 6.79 14.73 0.64
N LYS A 118 6.66 14.58 1.97
CA LYS A 118 6.00 15.57 2.84
C LYS A 118 6.86 16.79 3.17
N GLN A 119 8.19 16.70 3.07
CA GLN A 119 9.09 17.83 3.30
C GLN A 119 9.57 18.41 1.98
N GLU A 120 9.79 19.73 1.94
CA GLU A 120 10.21 20.43 0.72
C GLU A 120 11.70 20.19 0.41
N GLU A 121 12.54 19.97 1.42
CA GLU A 121 13.94 19.54 1.27
C GLU A 121 14.04 18.15 0.62
N MET A 122 13.27 17.16 1.10
CA MET A 122 13.21 15.82 0.48
C MET A 122 12.63 15.79 -0.95
N ARG A 123 12.08 16.90 -1.44
CA ARG A 123 11.62 17.02 -2.84
C ARG A 123 12.70 17.56 -3.79
N ARG A 124 13.84 18.02 -3.25
CA ARG A 124 14.93 18.68 -3.99
C ARG A 124 16.23 17.86 -4.06
N GLU A 125 16.35 16.80 -3.25
CA GLU A 125 17.46 15.82 -3.28
C GLU A 125 17.16 14.65 -4.23
#